data_AF-A0A2V6BRK2-F1
#
_entry.id   AF-A0A2V6BRK2-F1
#
_cell.length_a   1.000
_cell.length_b   1.000
_cell.length_c   1.000
_cell.angle_alpha   90.00
_cell.angle_beta   90.00
_cell.angle_gamma   90.00
#
_symmetry.space_group_name_H-M   'P 1'
#
loop_
_entity.id
_entity.type
_entity.pdbx_description
1 polymer ?
#
loop_
_entity_poly.entity_id
_entity_poly.type
_entity_poly.pdbx_seq_one_letter_code
_entity_poly.pdbx_strand_id
1 'polypeptide(L)'
;MTDTPIRRSSHCAAVGTEGYLVMTLVALIDLSDEEKLDLLRRLDQFRQWHFLDEKRYCLVCGEMITGRQIQVIGDTRGNAQLRLSCPTEYCKATPIEWVCPTEDVLIKIAMMEAERRWLCLVRLAGRAMQSYQRTTSKPIGRTRPKPTLGPG
;
A
#
# COMPACT_ATOMS: atom_id res chain seq x y z
N MET A 1 5.58 63.81 -16.97
CA MET A 1 6.62 63.47 -17.98
C MET A 1 7.78 62.89 -17.18
N THR A 2 7.98 61.59 -17.05
CA THR A 2 7.90 60.49 -18.03
C THR A 2 7.41 59.21 -17.36
N ASP A 3 6.33 58.64 -17.90
CA ASP A 3 5.84 57.29 -17.61
C ASP A 3 6.74 56.27 -18.31
N THR A 4 7.28 55.30 -17.57
CA THR A 4 7.95 54.11 -18.13
C THR A 4 7.00 52.93 -18.03
N PRO A 5 6.62 52.29 -19.16
CA PRO A 5 5.74 51.13 -19.10
C PRO A 5 6.52 49.87 -18.70
N ILE A 6 6.03 49.19 -17.66
CA ILE A 6 6.51 47.87 -17.25
C ILE A 6 6.10 46.86 -18.32
N ARG A 7 7.09 46.43 -19.10
CA ARG A 7 7.00 45.36 -20.11
C ARG A 7 6.63 44.04 -19.42
N ARG A 8 5.34 43.69 -19.41
CA ARG A 8 4.88 42.35 -19.04
C ARG A 8 5.25 41.38 -20.15
N SER A 9 6.24 40.53 -19.88
CA SER A 9 6.49 39.33 -20.68
C SER A 9 5.40 38.31 -20.34
N SER A 10 4.47 38.11 -21.27
CA SER A 10 3.71 36.86 -21.37
C SER A 10 4.44 35.99 -22.39
N HIS A 11 4.66 34.71 -22.09
CA HIS A 11 4.63 33.60 -23.04
C HIS A 11 5.03 32.33 -22.27
N CYS A 12 4.05 31.64 -21.70
CA CYS A 12 4.11 30.19 -21.60
C CYS A 12 2.91 29.68 -22.40
N ALA A 13 3.22 28.95 -23.48
CA ALA A 13 2.26 28.48 -24.46
C ALA A 13 1.27 27.51 -23.81
N ALA A 14 0.00 27.90 -23.76
CA ALA A 14 -1.09 26.96 -23.57
C ALA A 14 -1.35 26.28 -24.92
N VAL A 15 -0.83 25.07 -25.08
CA VAL A 15 -1.35 24.14 -26.10
C VAL A 15 -2.44 23.33 -25.41
N GLY A 16 -3.67 23.63 -25.78
CA GLY A 16 -4.85 22.90 -25.32
C GLY A 16 -5.00 21.58 -26.06
N THR A 17 -5.65 20.63 -25.39
CA THR A 17 -6.61 19.73 -26.03
C THR A 17 -7.67 19.36 -25.01
N GLU A 18 -8.92 19.60 -25.42
CA GLU A 18 -10.15 19.14 -24.79
C GLU A 18 -10.10 17.65 -24.45
N GLY A 19 -10.65 17.30 -23.29
CA GLY A 19 -10.81 15.93 -22.84
C GLY A 19 -11.47 15.90 -21.47
N TYR A 20 -12.78 15.77 -21.48
CA TYR A 20 -13.67 15.76 -20.34
C TYR A 20 -13.35 14.62 -19.36
N LEU A 21 -12.55 14.87 -18.33
CA LEU A 21 -12.53 14.07 -17.09
C LEU A 21 -12.15 15.01 -15.95
N VAL A 22 -13.10 15.33 -15.08
CA VAL A 22 -12.80 15.82 -13.73
C VAL A 22 -12.25 14.62 -12.95
N MET A 23 -11.05 14.17 -13.33
CA MET A 23 -10.21 13.44 -12.41
C MET A 23 -9.51 14.49 -11.58
N THR A 24 -9.86 14.54 -10.30
CA THR A 24 -9.00 15.14 -9.29
C THR A 24 -7.61 14.56 -9.50
N LEU A 25 -6.73 15.33 -10.13
CA LEU A 25 -5.31 15.01 -10.21
C LEU A 25 -4.81 15.05 -8.78
N VAL A 26 -4.91 13.91 -8.09
CA VAL A 26 -3.98 13.60 -7.02
C VAL A 26 -2.65 13.45 -7.73
N ALA A 27 -2.00 14.58 -8.00
CA ALA A 27 -0.61 14.57 -8.39
C ALA A 27 0.09 13.89 -7.22
N LEU A 28 0.54 12.66 -7.43
CA LEU A 28 1.51 12.04 -6.54
C LEU A 28 2.75 12.91 -6.70
N ILE A 29 2.89 13.91 -5.83
CA ILE A 29 4.01 14.83 -5.87
C ILE A 29 5.24 13.95 -5.60
N ASP A 30 6.15 13.89 -6.56
CA ASP A 30 7.40 13.16 -6.41
C ASP A 30 8.26 13.98 -5.44
N LEU A 31 8.18 13.61 -4.17
CA LEU A 31 8.83 14.29 -3.05
C LEU A 31 10.00 13.45 -2.61
N SER A 32 11.14 14.09 -2.34
CA SER A 32 12.19 13.44 -1.57
C SER A 32 11.67 13.03 -0.19
N ASP A 33 12.35 12.06 0.44
CA ASP A 33 11.98 11.58 1.77
C ASP A 33 12.02 12.73 2.80
N GLU A 34 13.00 13.64 2.68
CA GLU A 34 13.16 14.82 3.54
C GLU A 34 12.00 15.81 3.35
N GLU A 35 11.66 16.15 2.11
CA GLU A 35 10.53 17.05 1.82
C GLU A 35 9.20 16.45 2.28
N LYS A 36 9.02 15.15 2.09
CA LYS A 36 7.83 14.44 2.54
C LYS A 36 7.70 14.48 4.06
N LEU A 37 8.79 14.23 4.77
CA LEU A 37 8.81 14.28 6.23
C LEU A 37 8.51 15.68 6.76
N ASP A 38 9.06 16.72 6.13
CA ASP A 38 8.78 18.10 6.50
C ASP A 38 7.33 18.50 6.21
N LEU A 39 6.74 18.02 5.12
CA LEU A 39 5.31 18.22 4.85
C LEU A 39 4.43 17.51 5.88
N LEU A 40 4.75 16.26 6.24
CA LEU A 40 4.05 15.55 7.31
C LEU A 40 4.11 16.32 8.63
N ARG A 41 5.29 16.79 9.03
CA ARG A 41 5.48 17.60 10.25
C ARG A 41 4.70 18.92 10.23
N ARG A 42 4.58 19.57 9.07
CA ARG A 42 3.89 20.86 8.93
C ARG A 42 2.37 20.72 8.87
N LEU A 43 1.87 19.70 8.18
CA LEU A 43 0.44 19.51 7.92
C LEU A 43 -0.26 18.72 9.02
N ASP A 44 0.47 17.86 9.72
CA ASP A 44 -0.03 17.12 10.88
C ASP A 44 0.25 17.87 12.18
N GLN A 45 -0.67 18.75 12.55
CA GLN A 45 -0.50 19.60 13.73
C GLN A 45 -0.87 18.91 15.04
N PHE A 46 -1.44 17.70 14.98
CA PHE A 46 -1.94 17.00 16.17
C PHE A 46 -0.85 16.15 16.81
N ARG A 47 0.06 15.61 16.00
CA ARG A 47 1.10 14.70 16.44
C ARG A 47 2.31 14.86 15.54
N GLN A 48 3.49 14.85 16.14
CA GLN A 48 4.73 15.02 15.39
C GLN A 48 5.12 13.74 14.64
N TRP A 49 5.73 13.91 13.48
CA TRP A 49 6.37 12.85 12.72
C TRP A 49 7.89 12.97 12.89
N HIS A 50 8.54 11.93 13.40
CA HIS A 50 9.99 11.95 13.62
C HIS A 50 10.73 11.43 12.39
N PHE A 51 10.18 10.40 11.74
CA PHE A 51 10.71 9.74 10.55
C PHE A 51 9.57 9.12 9.74
N LEU A 52 9.81 8.79 8.47
CA LEU A 52 8.76 8.32 7.56
C LEU A 52 8.24 6.90 7.86
N ASP A 53 9.06 6.07 8.51
CA ASP A 53 8.67 4.71 8.92
C ASP A 53 7.84 4.66 10.20
N GLU A 54 7.59 5.82 10.82
CA GLU A 54 6.72 5.91 11.99
C GLU A 54 5.32 5.42 11.59
N LYS A 55 4.70 4.67 12.49
CA LYS A 55 3.43 4.00 12.22
C LYS A 55 2.28 4.72 12.91
N ARG A 56 1.16 4.84 12.21
CA ARG A 56 -0.10 5.32 12.78
C ARG A 56 -1.23 4.39 12.45
N TYR A 57 -2.18 4.28 13.36
CA TYR A 57 -3.40 3.52 13.17
C TYR A 57 -4.50 4.47 12.68
N CYS A 58 -5.07 4.17 11.53
CA CYS A 58 -6.20 4.93 10.99
C CYS A 58 -7.50 4.45 11.63
N LEU A 59 -8.18 5.32 12.38
CA LEU A 59 -9.43 4.97 13.05
C LEU A 59 -10.60 4.73 12.10
N VAL A 60 -10.53 5.23 10.86
CA VAL A 60 -11.62 5.11 9.87
C VAL A 60 -11.56 3.76 9.14
N CYS A 61 -10.41 3.39 8.56
CA CYS A 61 -10.27 2.13 7.83
C CYS A 61 -9.71 0.99 8.67
N GLY A 62 -9.18 1.26 9.86
CA GLY A 62 -8.58 0.24 10.73
C GLY A 62 -7.22 -0.27 10.27
N GLU A 63 -6.57 0.43 9.32
CA GLU A 63 -5.28 0.03 8.78
C GLU A 63 -4.11 0.74 9.46
N MET A 64 -2.98 0.04 9.54
CA MET A 64 -1.70 0.63 9.92
C MET A 64 -1.08 1.33 8.72
N ILE A 65 -0.78 2.61 8.87
CA ILE A 65 -0.19 3.46 7.84
C ILE A 65 1.16 4.01 8.29
N THR A 66 2.05 4.26 7.34
CA THR A 66 3.35 4.90 7.56
C THR A 66 3.40 6.27 6.90
N GLY A 67 4.32 7.11 7.36
CA GLY A 67 4.62 8.39 6.71
C GLY A 67 4.96 8.21 5.23
N ARG A 68 5.67 7.14 4.86
CA ARG A 68 5.96 6.78 3.47
C ARG A 68 4.72 6.54 2.62
N GLN A 69 3.67 5.95 3.19
CA GLN A 69 2.46 5.61 2.44
C GLN A 69 1.47 6.77 2.36
N ILE A 70 1.45 7.66 3.35
CA ILE A 70 0.53 8.80 3.40
C ILE A 70 0.65 9.62 2.11
N GLN A 71 -0.50 9.96 1.55
CA GLN A 71 -0.62 10.72 0.32
C GLN A 71 -0.64 12.20 0.65
N VAL A 72 0.14 12.99 -0.09
CA VAL A 72 0.09 14.45 -0.05
C VAL A 72 -0.65 14.91 -1.30
N ILE A 73 -1.80 15.55 -1.11
CA ILE A 73 -2.67 16.02 -2.19
C ILE A 73 -2.59 17.54 -2.23
N GLY A 74 -2.32 18.11 -3.41
CA GLY A 74 -2.39 19.55 -3.65
C GLY A 74 -3.63 19.95 -4.43
N ASP A 75 -4.21 21.11 -4.10
CA ASP A 75 -5.23 21.76 -4.95
C ASP A 75 -4.53 22.56 -6.06
N THR A 76 -4.97 22.42 -7.31
CA THR A 76 -4.35 23.05 -8.48
C THR A 76 -4.72 24.53 -8.65
N ARG A 77 -5.60 25.09 -7.82
CA ARG A 77 -6.07 26.47 -7.93
C ARG A 77 -5.23 27.47 -7.15
N GLY A 78 -4.09 27.87 -7.71
CA GLY A 78 -3.43 29.18 -7.46
C GLY A 78 -2.88 29.49 -6.06
N ASN A 79 -3.25 28.72 -5.04
CA ASN A 79 -2.70 28.71 -3.68
C ASN A 79 -2.87 27.28 -3.16
N ALA A 80 -2.04 26.36 -3.65
CA ALA A 80 -2.19 24.93 -3.41
C ALA A 80 -2.12 24.60 -1.92
N GLN A 81 -3.27 24.49 -1.25
CA GLN A 81 -3.33 24.00 0.10
C GLN A 81 -3.05 22.50 0.05
N LEU A 82 -1.84 22.11 0.46
CA LEU A 82 -1.47 20.71 0.61
C LEU A 82 -2.27 20.10 1.75
N ARG A 83 -2.73 18.87 1.55
CA ARG A 83 -3.48 18.09 2.55
C ARG A 83 -2.93 16.67 2.60
N LEU A 84 -2.98 16.08 3.80
CA LEU A 84 -2.61 14.69 4.01
C LEU A 84 -3.87 13.81 3.87
N SER A 85 -3.73 12.68 3.19
CA SER A 85 -4.80 11.69 2.99
C SER A 85 -4.32 10.27 3.29
N CYS A 86 -5.24 9.46 3.80
CA CYS A 86 -5.00 8.05 4.06
C CYS A 86 -4.65 7.31 2.75
N PRO A 87 -3.66 6.39 2.75
CA PRO A 87 -3.31 5.60 1.57
C PRO A 87 -4.37 4.57 1.16
N THR A 88 -5.29 4.21 2.06
CA THR A 88 -6.31 3.19 1.80
C THR A 88 -7.36 3.73 0.83
N GLU A 89 -7.69 2.95 -0.20
CA GLU A 89 -8.69 3.32 -1.20
C GLU A 89 -10.03 3.67 -0.54
N TYR A 90 -10.66 4.76 -1.00
CA TYR A 90 -11.92 5.32 -0.48
C TYR A 90 -11.89 5.78 0.99
N CYS A 91 -10.76 5.68 1.70
CA CYS A 91 -10.64 6.20 3.05
C CYS A 91 -10.43 7.71 3.01
N LYS A 92 -11.31 8.45 3.68
CA LYS A 92 -11.26 9.92 3.77
C LYS A 92 -10.61 10.41 5.06
N ALA A 93 -9.90 9.53 5.77
CA ALA A 93 -9.25 9.91 7.01
C ALA A 93 -8.17 10.97 6.78
N THR A 94 -8.14 11.90 7.72
CA THR A 94 -7.27 13.05 7.85
C THR A 94 -6.41 12.87 9.12
N PRO A 95 -5.40 13.71 9.35
CA PRO A 95 -4.48 13.56 10.49
C PRO A 95 -5.14 13.40 11.87
N ILE A 96 -6.31 13.98 12.09
CA ILE A 96 -7.03 13.87 13.37
C ILE A 96 -7.50 12.43 13.67
N GLU A 97 -7.75 11.64 12.63
CA GLU A 97 -8.20 10.25 12.73
C GLU A 97 -7.03 9.26 12.82
N TRP A 98 -5.79 9.74 12.85
CA TRP A 98 -4.59 8.92 12.92
C TRP A 98 -3.99 8.99 14.32
N VAL A 99 -3.94 7.83 14.97
CA VAL A 99 -3.42 7.74 16.34
C VAL A 99 -2.12 6.95 16.35
N CYS A 100 -1.24 7.28 17.30
CA CYS A 100 -0.12 6.40 17.62
C CYS A 100 -0.72 5.08 18.14
N PRO A 101 -0.40 3.92 17.52
CA PRO A 101 -0.89 2.65 18.04
C PRO A 101 -0.35 2.44 19.47
N THR A 102 -1.19 1.96 20.37
CA THR A 102 -0.72 1.50 21.68
C THR A 102 0.00 0.16 21.54
N GLU A 103 0.82 -0.20 22.52
CA GLU A 103 1.50 -1.49 22.56
C GLU A 103 0.49 -2.65 22.42
N ASP A 104 -0.66 -2.57 23.09
CA ASP A 104 -1.72 -3.58 23.00
C ASP A 104 -2.26 -3.75 21.57
N VAL A 105 -2.44 -2.65 20.84
CA VAL A 105 -2.89 -2.67 19.44
C VAL A 105 -1.83 -3.33 18.56
N LEU A 106 -0.55 -3.00 18.77
CA LEU A 106 0.55 -3.63 18.04
C LEU A 106 0.64 -5.13 18.31
N ILE A 107 0.55 -5.55 19.57
CA ILE A 107 0.55 -6.95 19.98
C ILE A 107 -0.60 -7.69 19.33
N LYS A 108 -1.83 -7.14 19.39
CA LYS A 108 -3.01 -7.77 18.81
C LYS A 108 -2.89 -7.96 17.29
N ILE A 109 -2.39 -6.95 16.59
CA ILE A 109 -2.15 -7.05 15.13
C ILE A 109 -1.10 -8.12 14.84
N ALA A 110 0.02 -8.13 15.56
CA ALA A 110 1.08 -9.12 15.39
C ALA A 110 0.57 -10.55 15.64
N MET A 111 -0.27 -10.75 16.68
CA MET A 111 -0.91 -12.02 16.96
C MET A 111 -1.85 -12.46 15.83
N MET A 112 -2.70 -11.57 15.35
CA MET A 112 -3.62 -11.88 14.23
C MET A 112 -2.85 -12.25 12.95
N GLU A 113 -1.75 -11.56 12.65
CA GLU A 113 -0.88 -11.93 11.53
C GLU A 113 -0.24 -13.31 11.71
N ALA A 114 0.25 -13.61 12.91
CA ALA A 114 0.85 -14.91 13.23
C ALA A 114 -0.17 -16.05 13.10
N GLU A 115 -1.39 -15.86 13.60
CA GLU A 115 -2.49 -16.81 13.44
C GLU A 115 -2.85 -17.04 11.97
N ARG A 116 -2.94 -15.96 11.17
CA ARG A 116 -3.21 -16.08 9.74
C ARG A 116 -2.11 -16.88 9.03
N ARG A 117 -0.84 -16.61 9.34
CA ARG A 117 0.31 -17.36 8.80
C ARG A 117 0.24 -18.83 9.23
N TRP A 118 -0.05 -19.11 10.50
CA TRP A 118 -0.21 -20.46 11.02
C TRP A 118 -1.32 -21.23 10.29
N LEU A 119 -2.51 -20.63 10.15
CA LEU A 119 -3.63 -21.24 9.42
C LEU A 119 -3.28 -21.54 7.96
N CYS A 120 -2.52 -20.66 7.29
CA CYS A 120 -2.01 -20.93 5.94
C CYS A 120 -1.07 -22.14 5.91
N LEU A 121 -0.14 -22.26 6.86
CA LEU A 121 0.78 -23.40 6.96
C LEU A 121 0.04 -24.71 7.21
N VAL A 122 -0.92 -24.71 8.14
CA VAL A 122 -1.76 -25.90 8.42
C VAL A 122 -2.51 -26.34 7.17
N ARG A 123 -3.10 -25.41 6.42
CA ARG A 123 -3.80 -25.71 5.16
C ARG A 123 -2.85 -26.27 4.09
N LEU A 124 -1.64 -25.73 3.98
CA LEU A 124 -0.62 -26.21 3.04
C LEU A 124 -0.18 -27.64 3.39
N ALA A 125 0.12 -27.89 4.67
CA ALA A 125 0.49 -29.22 5.15
C ALA A 125 -0.64 -30.23 4.90
N GLY A 126 -1.90 -29.87 5.18
CA GLY A 126 -3.05 -30.70 4.89
C GLY A 126 -3.16 -31.08 3.40
N ARG A 127 -2.97 -30.11 2.48
CA ARG A 127 -2.93 -30.38 1.03
C ARG A 127 -1.78 -31.30 0.63
N ALA A 128 -0.59 -31.07 1.18
CA ALA A 128 0.58 -31.90 0.90
C ALA A 128 0.35 -33.36 1.34
N MET A 129 -0.21 -33.56 2.53
CA MET A 129 -0.52 -34.91 3.04
C MET A 129 -1.58 -35.62 2.19
N GLN A 130 -2.64 -34.92 1.76
CA GLN A 130 -3.64 -35.49 0.86
C GLN A 130 -3.06 -35.89 -0.50
N SER A 131 -2.15 -35.06 -1.04
CA SER A 131 -1.44 -35.38 -2.27
C SER A 131 -0.61 -36.65 -2.11
N TYR A 132 0.22 -36.70 -1.07
CA TYR A 132 1.04 -37.88 -0.75
C TYR A 132 0.21 -39.16 -0.66
N GLN A 133 -0.91 -39.12 0.07
CA GLN A 133 -1.82 -40.26 0.19
C GLN A 133 -2.42 -40.71 -1.14
N ARG A 134 -2.75 -39.79 -2.06
CA ARG A 134 -3.21 -40.13 -3.42
C ARG A 134 -2.11 -40.77 -4.26
N THR A 135 -0.87 -40.33 -4.15
CA THR A 135 0.24 -40.93 -4.90
C THR A 135 0.56 -42.33 -4.40
N THR A 136 0.52 -42.56 -3.09
CA THR A 136 0.81 -43.87 -2.49
C THR A 136 -0.35 -44.86 -2.59
N SER A 137 -1.59 -44.39 -2.75
CA SER A 137 -2.77 -45.25 -2.93
C SER A 137 -3.02 -45.67 -4.39
N LYS A 138 -2.31 -45.08 -5.37
CA LYS A 138 -2.31 -45.62 -6.74
C LYS A 138 -1.58 -46.97 -6.74
N PRO A 139 -2.20 -48.07 -7.20
CA PRO A 139 -1.56 -49.38 -7.17
C PRO A 139 -0.36 -49.35 -8.12
N ILE A 140 0.82 -49.65 -7.58
CA ILE A 140 2.01 -49.99 -8.37
C ILE A 140 1.60 -51.18 -9.24
N GLY A 141 1.42 -50.95 -10.55
CA GLY A 141 1.18 -52.02 -11.51
C GLY A 141 2.34 -53.01 -11.45
N ARG A 142 2.15 -54.12 -10.73
CA ARG A 142 3.10 -55.23 -10.72
C ARG A 142 3.01 -55.92 -12.07
N THR A 143 3.91 -55.60 -12.99
CA THR A 143 4.21 -56.45 -14.14
C THR A 143 4.78 -57.76 -13.59
N ARG A 144 3.93 -58.80 -13.51
CA ARG A 144 4.34 -60.15 -13.13
C ARG A 144 5.24 -60.72 -14.24
N PRO A 145 6.49 -61.14 -13.97
CA PRO A 145 7.29 -61.86 -14.95
C PRO A 145 6.65 -63.21 -15.26
N LYS A 146 6.53 -63.56 -16.54
CA LYS A 146 6.01 -64.83 -17.03
C LYS A 146 7.04 -65.94 -16.77
N PRO A 147 6.69 -67.09 -16.17
CA PRO A 147 7.65 -68.17 -15.95
C PRO A 147 8.00 -68.84 -17.27
N THR A 148 9.29 -68.95 -17.58
CA THR A 148 9.83 -69.77 -18.67
C THR A 148 9.88 -71.23 -18.23
N LEU A 149 9.08 -72.09 -18.87
CA LEU A 149 9.27 -73.55 -18.80
C LEU A 149 10.48 -73.94 -19.66
N GLY A 150 11.45 -74.62 -19.04
CA GLY A 150 12.57 -75.23 -19.75
C GLY A 150 12.18 -76.54 -20.45
N PRO A 151 12.95 -76.99 -21.47
CA PRO A 151 12.65 -78.19 -22.23
C PRO A 151 13.13 -79.45 -21.50
N GLY A 152 12.29 -80.48 -21.51
CA GLY A 152 12.66 -81.86 -21.17
C GLY A 152 12.66 -82.72 -22.42
#